data_AF-A0A8J4WNA5-F1
#
_entry.id   AF-A0A8J4WNA5-F1
#
_cell.length_a   1.000
_cell.length_b   1.000
_cell.length_c   1.000
_cell.angle_alpha   90.00
_cell.angle_beta   90.00
_cell.angle_gamma   90.00
#
_symmetry.space_group_name_H-M   'P 1'
#
loop_
_entity.id
_entity.type
_entity.pdbx_description
1 polymer ?
#
loop_
_entity_poly.entity_id
_entity_poly.type
_entity_poly.pdbx_seq_one_letter_code
_entity_poly.pdbx_strand_id
1 'polypeptide(L)'
;MFHPQSCKELMQKYQTTKDGLYYLSTPSGTAYQTYCDMTTAGGGWTLVASVHENNLYGKCTTGDRWSSQQGGHASVPEGDGSWSNTVTFGTAEAATSDDFKNPGYYDITAEDVAVWHVPNNKRVNQWKHMSFLRYHTKTRFLNSYGGNLYHLFQRFPVKYNVGSCPTDHGPSVPVVYDAGDAASNHNLYGPNVRKMACFTTLLAALASINPTPCVRELEYSTAQSCKELKLRFNILQDGLYYLSTRSGVVYQTYCDMTTAGGGWTLVASVHENNLYGKCTTGDRWSSQQGGNPNVPEGDGSWSNTVTFGTAEAATSDDFKNPGYYDITAEDVAVWHVPNNEPVENWKLTSFLRYHTETRFLNSYGGNLYNLFKQLPVKYNIGSCPTNHGPSVPVVYDVGDATFNHNLYGPNVRANSVPGYITFRAINNEKAATAICSGLKPKDCNVEHVRRTIQVSSREKHYKASDNFSWQLPPPLLPVSLVVVGNDH
;
A
#
# COMPACT_ATOMS: atom_id res chain seq x y z
N MET A 1 -18.85 16.50 -12.60
CA MET A 1 -19.89 15.59 -12.08
C MET A 1 -19.85 15.67 -10.56
N PHE A 2 -21.00 15.86 -9.90
CA PHE A 2 -21.06 15.84 -8.43
C PHE A 2 -21.01 14.37 -7.98
N HIS A 3 -19.93 13.98 -7.30
CA HIS A 3 -19.85 12.68 -6.63
C HIS A 3 -20.64 12.75 -5.31
N PRO A 4 -21.16 11.61 -4.82
CA PRO A 4 -21.86 11.55 -3.53
C PRO A 4 -20.91 11.89 -2.38
N GLN A 5 -21.44 12.46 -1.29
CA GLN A 5 -20.63 12.92 -0.15
C GLN A 5 -20.50 11.88 0.97
N SER A 6 -21.37 10.86 0.99
CA SER A 6 -21.36 9.79 1.99
C SER A 6 -21.90 8.48 1.44
N CYS A 7 -21.58 7.36 2.09
CA CYS A 7 -22.19 6.06 1.78
C CYS A 7 -23.71 6.06 2.03
N LYS A 8 -24.19 6.84 3.00
CA LYS A 8 -25.64 7.02 3.25
C LYS A 8 -26.32 7.73 2.08
N GLU A 9 -25.70 8.76 1.50
CA GLU A 9 -26.20 9.40 0.28
C GLU A 9 -26.20 8.43 -0.90
N LEU A 10 -25.10 7.69 -1.09
CA LEU A 10 -25.01 6.63 -2.11
C LEU A 10 -26.20 5.66 -2.02
N MET A 11 -26.47 5.17 -0.81
CA MET A 11 -27.56 4.23 -0.57
C MET A 11 -28.94 4.85 -0.80
N GLN A 12 -29.20 6.05 -0.27
CA GLN A 12 -30.54 6.65 -0.32
C GLN A 12 -30.89 7.23 -1.70
N LYS A 13 -29.94 7.87 -2.36
CA LYS A 13 -30.17 8.59 -3.62
C LYS A 13 -29.91 7.73 -4.85
N TYR A 14 -28.88 6.89 -4.80
CA TYR A 14 -28.45 6.06 -5.93
C TYR A 14 -28.85 4.59 -5.77
N GLN A 15 -29.53 4.23 -4.66
CA GLN A 15 -30.01 2.87 -4.37
C GLN A 15 -28.87 1.85 -4.36
N THR A 16 -27.65 2.28 -3.98
CA THR A 16 -26.49 1.41 -3.85
C THR A 16 -26.63 0.53 -2.61
N THR A 17 -26.68 -0.79 -2.80
CA THR A 17 -26.93 -1.77 -1.72
C THR A 17 -25.75 -2.70 -1.45
N LYS A 18 -24.69 -2.67 -2.27
CA LYS A 18 -23.53 -3.57 -2.12
C LYS A 18 -22.47 -2.93 -1.21
N ASP A 19 -21.92 -3.72 -0.29
CA ASP A 19 -20.70 -3.35 0.43
C ASP A 19 -19.52 -3.27 -0.57
N GLY A 20 -18.57 -2.36 -0.37
CA GLY A 20 -17.42 -2.24 -1.27
C GLY A 20 -16.73 -0.88 -1.21
N LEU A 21 -15.72 -0.68 -2.07
CA LEU A 21 -15.07 0.62 -2.21
C LEU A 21 -15.86 1.50 -3.17
N TYR A 22 -16.00 2.77 -2.82
CA TYR A 22 -16.66 3.79 -3.61
C TYR A 22 -15.87 5.09 -3.57
N TYR A 23 -16.02 5.91 -4.62
CA TYR A 23 -15.53 7.29 -4.64
C TYR A 23 -16.60 8.23 -4.09
N LEU A 24 -16.21 9.02 -3.09
CA LEU A 24 -16.98 10.13 -2.55
C LEU A 24 -16.28 11.45 -2.87
N SER A 25 -16.99 12.56 -2.70
CA SER A 25 -16.38 13.88 -2.74
C SER A 25 -16.72 14.71 -1.52
N THR A 26 -15.77 15.51 -1.06
CA THR A 26 -16.01 16.56 -0.07
C THR A 26 -16.94 17.64 -0.64
N PRO A 27 -17.55 18.50 0.20
CA PRO A 27 -18.29 19.67 -0.28
C PRO A 27 -17.44 20.63 -1.14
N SER A 28 -16.13 20.65 -0.92
CA SER A 28 -15.17 21.42 -1.72
C SER A 28 -14.80 20.77 -3.07
N GLY A 29 -15.28 19.55 -3.34
CA GLY A 29 -15.07 18.83 -4.60
C GLY A 29 -13.86 17.89 -4.62
N THR A 30 -13.15 17.71 -3.51
CA THR A 30 -12.04 16.75 -3.42
C THR A 30 -12.58 15.33 -3.43
N ALA A 31 -12.24 14.56 -4.46
CA ALA A 31 -12.62 13.15 -4.56
C ALA A 31 -11.69 12.26 -3.72
N TYR A 32 -12.25 11.27 -3.04
CA TYR A 32 -11.49 10.28 -2.27
C TYR A 32 -12.22 8.92 -2.26
N GLN A 33 -11.46 7.85 -2.10
CA GLN A 33 -12.00 6.49 -2.05
C GLN A 33 -12.22 6.04 -0.59
N THR A 34 -13.28 5.30 -0.35
CA THR A 34 -13.60 4.74 0.96
C THR A 34 -14.40 3.45 0.84
N TYR A 35 -14.36 2.62 1.88
CA TYR A 35 -15.23 1.47 2.02
C TYR A 35 -16.60 1.88 2.55
N CYS A 36 -17.65 1.50 1.83
CA CYS A 36 -19.02 1.59 2.27
C CYS A 36 -19.52 0.21 2.73
N ASP A 37 -20.09 0.17 3.93
CA ASP A 37 -20.88 -0.97 4.41
C ASP A 37 -22.37 -0.60 4.30
N MET A 38 -23.02 -1.22 3.31
CA MET A 38 -24.40 -0.97 2.91
C MET A 38 -25.39 -1.96 3.53
N THR A 39 -24.89 -2.94 4.30
CA THR A 39 -25.74 -4.04 4.78
C THR A 39 -25.80 -4.19 6.30
N THR A 40 -24.82 -3.70 7.07
CA THR A 40 -24.91 -3.73 8.54
C THR A 40 -25.86 -2.67 9.08
N ALA A 41 -26.78 -3.07 9.97
CA ALA A 41 -27.67 -2.16 10.70
C ALA A 41 -28.42 -1.12 9.83
N GLY A 42 -28.85 -1.52 8.63
CA GLY A 42 -29.55 -0.64 7.69
C GLY A 42 -28.65 0.11 6.70
N GLY A 43 -27.32 -0.06 6.78
CA GLY A 43 -26.36 0.39 5.78
C GLY A 43 -26.03 1.88 5.80
N GLY A 44 -25.21 2.29 4.83
CA GLY A 44 -24.76 3.69 4.69
C GLY A 44 -23.55 4.06 5.55
N TRP A 45 -22.90 3.07 6.16
CA TRP A 45 -21.69 3.29 6.95
C TRP A 45 -20.51 3.63 6.03
N THR A 46 -19.75 4.66 6.39
CA THR A 46 -18.57 5.12 5.64
C THR A 46 -17.32 4.88 6.47
N LEU A 47 -16.33 4.17 5.92
CA LEU A 47 -15.03 4.02 6.58
C LEU A 47 -14.28 5.36 6.51
N VAL A 48 -14.01 5.97 7.65
CA VAL A 48 -13.31 7.27 7.72
C VAL A 48 -11.90 7.17 8.29
N ALA A 49 -11.63 6.09 9.04
CA ALA A 49 -10.38 5.88 9.73
C ALA A 49 -10.13 4.39 10.01
N SER A 50 -8.86 3.99 10.07
CA SER A 50 -8.41 2.75 10.70
C SER A 50 -7.17 3.00 11.54
N VAL A 51 -7.06 2.28 12.65
CA VAL A 51 -5.89 2.30 13.53
C VAL A 51 -5.19 0.95 13.38
N HIS A 52 -3.93 0.97 13.00
CA HIS A 52 -3.11 -0.20 12.78
C HIS A 52 -1.79 -0.08 13.55
N GLU A 53 -1.45 -1.13 14.30
CA GLU A 53 -0.19 -1.21 15.03
C GLU A 53 0.83 -1.98 14.19
N ASN A 54 1.90 -1.29 13.77
CA ASN A 54 2.93 -1.88 12.91
C ASN A 54 4.07 -2.55 13.71
N ASN A 55 4.25 -2.19 14.99
CA ASN A 55 5.29 -2.71 15.84
C ASN A 55 4.84 -2.71 17.31
N LEU A 56 4.21 -3.81 17.73
CA LEU A 56 3.69 -3.98 19.09
C LEU A 56 4.72 -3.75 20.22
N TYR A 57 6.02 -3.85 19.93
CA TYR A 57 7.11 -3.58 20.89
C TYR A 57 7.71 -2.17 20.77
N GLY A 58 7.54 -1.52 19.62
CA GLY A 58 7.84 -0.12 19.40
C GLY A 58 6.73 0.74 19.99
N LYS A 59 7.08 1.88 20.57
CA LYS A 59 6.09 2.87 21.01
C LYS A 59 6.37 4.16 20.26
N CYS A 60 5.37 4.67 19.55
CA CYS A 60 5.45 5.95 18.84
C CYS A 60 6.58 5.95 17.80
N THR A 61 6.58 4.95 16.92
CA THR A 61 7.54 4.79 15.83
C THR A 61 6.99 5.30 14.50
N THR A 62 7.84 5.42 13.48
CA THR A 62 7.41 5.80 12.13
C THR A 62 6.30 4.86 11.65
N GLY A 63 5.16 5.44 11.25
CA GLY A 63 3.93 4.69 10.93
C GLY A 63 2.82 4.78 11.98
N ASP A 64 3.11 5.19 13.22
CA ASP A 64 2.11 5.37 14.30
C ASP A 64 1.38 6.71 14.17
N ARG A 65 0.65 6.90 13.06
CA ARG A 65 0.08 8.20 12.65
C ARG A 65 -1.00 8.70 13.60
N TRP A 66 -1.68 7.82 14.33
CA TRP A 66 -2.66 8.22 15.35
C TRP A 66 -2.06 8.64 16.70
N SER A 67 -0.78 8.37 16.91
CA SER A 67 -0.08 8.77 18.14
C SER A 67 1.04 9.75 17.84
N SER A 68 2.28 9.29 17.67
CA SER A 68 3.41 10.11 17.28
C SER A 68 4.37 9.28 16.44
N GLN A 69 4.76 9.80 15.29
CA GLN A 69 5.80 9.18 14.47
C GLN A 69 7.23 9.58 14.91
N GLN A 70 7.35 10.47 15.89
CA GLN A 70 8.61 11.07 16.35
C GLN A 70 9.00 10.64 17.77
N GLY A 71 8.41 9.55 18.29
CA GLY A 71 8.61 9.11 19.66
C GLY A 71 7.66 9.77 20.67
N GLY A 72 7.62 9.21 21.88
CA GLY A 72 6.81 9.72 22.99
C GLY A 72 7.54 10.83 23.75
N HIS A 73 7.43 12.08 23.29
CA HIS A 73 8.03 13.24 23.95
C HIS A 73 6.99 14.07 24.71
N ALA A 74 7.21 14.33 26.00
CA ALA A 74 6.33 15.16 26.82
C ALA A 74 6.19 16.62 26.30
N SER A 75 7.14 17.08 25.48
CA SER A 75 7.11 18.39 24.82
C SER A 75 6.15 18.46 23.63
N VAL A 76 5.65 17.33 23.14
CA VAL A 76 4.64 17.23 22.06
C VAL A 76 3.49 16.37 22.59
N PRO A 77 2.69 16.89 23.54
CA PRO A 77 1.74 16.08 24.29
C PRO A 77 0.60 15.51 23.45
N GLU A 78 0.29 16.13 22.30
CA GLU A 78 -0.68 15.63 21.30
C GLU A 78 -0.08 14.63 20.30
N GLY A 79 1.25 14.41 20.31
CA GLY A 79 1.96 13.70 19.23
C GLY A 79 1.72 14.36 17.87
N ASP A 80 1.30 13.58 16.88
CA ASP A 80 0.94 14.07 15.54
C ASP A 80 -0.41 14.81 15.52
N GLY A 81 -1.20 14.73 16.61
CA GLY A 81 -2.49 15.42 16.75
C GLY A 81 -3.59 14.90 15.80
N SER A 82 -3.41 13.72 15.21
CA SER A 82 -4.25 13.18 14.14
C SER A 82 -5.72 12.99 14.49
N TRP A 83 -6.06 12.86 15.78
CA TRP A 83 -7.45 12.75 16.22
C TRP A 83 -8.26 14.03 16.04
N SER A 84 -7.62 15.20 16.13
CA SER A 84 -8.28 16.52 16.20
C SER A 84 -7.82 17.49 15.10
N ASN A 85 -7.09 16.99 14.10
CA ASN A 85 -6.67 17.74 12.91
C ASN A 85 -7.39 17.23 11.63
N THR A 86 -7.17 17.90 10.50
CA THR A 86 -7.75 17.52 9.18
C THR A 86 -6.75 16.83 8.25
N VAL A 87 -5.55 16.50 8.74
CA VAL A 87 -4.54 15.78 7.95
C VAL A 87 -5.05 14.37 7.65
N THR A 88 -4.93 13.94 6.40
CA THR A 88 -5.34 12.60 5.91
C THR A 88 -4.12 11.78 5.52
N PHE A 89 -4.24 10.45 5.58
CA PHE A 89 -3.14 9.53 5.32
C PHE A 89 -3.65 8.12 5.02
N GLY A 90 -2.80 7.30 4.42
CA GLY A 90 -3.13 5.93 4.03
C GLY A 90 -4.12 5.84 2.88
N THR A 91 -4.53 4.61 2.57
CA THR A 91 -5.55 4.31 1.55
C THR A 91 -6.62 3.41 2.16
N ALA A 92 -7.84 3.46 1.63
CA ALA A 92 -8.93 2.62 2.14
C ALA A 92 -8.53 1.14 2.04
N GLU A 93 -7.96 0.72 0.92
CA GLU A 93 -7.50 -0.64 0.65
C GLU A 93 -6.51 -1.18 1.70
N ALA A 94 -5.63 -0.30 2.19
CA ALA A 94 -4.60 -0.66 3.15
C ALA A 94 -5.08 -0.52 4.61
N ALA A 95 -6.36 -0.24 4.88
CA ALA A 95 -6.85 0.03 6.24
C ALA A 95 -6.64 -1.11 7.26
N THR A 96 -6.36 -2.34 6.81
CA THR A 96 -5.99 -3.48 7.69
C THR A 96 -4.48 -3.78 7.71
N SER A 97 -3.68 -2.95 7.06
CA SER A 97 -2.23 -3.10 6.90
C SER A 97 -1.45 -1.84 7.28
N ASP A 98 -2.11 -0.67 7.34
CA ASP A 98 -1.53 0.62 7.73
C ASP A 98 -2.64 1.51 8.30
N ASP A 99 -2.23 2.59 8.96
CA ASP A 99 -3.10 3.65 9.44
C ASP A 99 -3.76 4.37 8.26
N PHE A 100 -5.08 4.53 8.35
CA PHE A 100 -5.89 5.21 7.35
C PHE A 100 -6.71 6.32 7.98
N LYS A 101 -6.79 7.47 7.30
CA LYS A 101 -7.72 8.55 7.60
C LYS A 101 -8.04 9.33 6.32
N ASN A 102 -9.32 9.52 6.02
CA ASN A 102 -9.77 10.25 4.83
C ASN A 102 -10.60 11.49 5.19
N PRO A 103 -10.95 12.35 4.21
CA PRO A 103 -11.71 13.57 4.45
C PRO A 103 -13.05 13.36 5.15
N GLY A 104 -13.69 12.20 4.95
CA GLY A 104 -14.95 11.87 5.61
C GLY A 104 -14.88 11.90 7.13
N TYR A 105 -13.69 11.77 7.73
CA TYR A 105 -13.48 11.85 9.17
C TYR A 105 -13.90 13.21 9.78
N TYR A 106 -13.71 14.30 9.03
CA TYR A 106 -14.02 15.66 9.46
C TYR A 106 -15.12 16.34 8.64
N ASP A 107 -15.45 15.83 7.45
CA ASP A 107 -16.46 16.42 6.57
C ASP A 107 -17.85 15.76 6.67
N ILE A 108 -17.93 14.44 6.91
CA ILE A 108 -19.23 13.75 6.95
C ILE A 108 -19.92 14.05 8.28
N THR A 109 -21.15 14.57 8.19
CA THR A 109 -22.04 14.63 9.36
C THR A 109 -22.66 13.25 9.57
N ALA A 110 -22.30 12.60 10.67
CA ALA A 110 -22.74 11.28 11.10
C ALA A 110 -23.45 11.36 12.47
N GLU A 111 -24.27 10.34 12.74
CA GLU A 111 -25.02 10.23 14.00
C GLU A 111 -24.33 9.24 14.97
N ASP A 112 -23.74 8.18 14.43
CA ASP A 112 -23.24 7.03 15.17
C ASP A 112 -21.92 6.52 14.57
N VAL A 113 -21.23 5.64 15.29
CA VAL A 113 -19.95 5.04 14.90
C VAL A 113 -20.06 3.52 14.85
N ALA A 114 -19.46 2.90 13.83
CA ALA A 114 -19.24 1.47 13.74
C ALA A 114 -17.74 1.17 13.80
N VAL A 115 -17.36 0.08 14.50
CA VAL A 115 -15.97 -0.35 14.67
C VAL A 115 -15.85 -1.83 14.33
N TRP A 116 -14.88 -2.15 13.48
CA TRP A 116 -14.57 -3.50 13.04
C TRP A 116 -13.15 -3.86 13.47
N HIS A 117 -13.00 -5.01 14.12
CA HIS A 117 -11.70 -5.60 14.42
C HIS A 117 -11.39 -6.66 13.37
N VAL A 118 -10.52 -6.30 12.43
CA VAL A 118 -10.16 -7.13 11.29
C VAL A 118 -8.71 -7.58 11.47
N PRO A 119 -8.38 -8.87 11.26
CA PRO A 119 -6.98 -9.31 11.27
C PRO A 119 -6.14 -8.55 10.24
N ASN A 120 -4.84 -8.44 10.48
CA ASN A 120 -3.96 -7.68 9.59
C ASN A 120 -3.89 -8.30 8.17
N ASN A 121 -3.58 -7.44 7.19
CA ASN A 121 -3.30 -7.83 5.80
C ASN A 121 -4.45 -8.57 5.10
N LYS A 122 -5.69 -8.14 5.37
CA LYS A 122 -6.87 -8.69 4.71
C LYS A 122 -7.28 -7.82 3.53
N ARG A 123 -7.67 -8.46 2.44
CA ARG A 123 -8.24 -7.77 1.28
C ARG A 123 -9.62 -7.21 1.64
N VAL A 124 -10.03 -6.12 1.00
CA VAL A 124 -11.28 -5.41 1.31
C VAL A 124 -12.51 -6.33 1.30
N ASN A 125 -12.61 -7.22 0.31
CA ASN A 125 -13.70 -8.19 0.21
C ASN A 125 -13.70 -9.25 1.34
N GLN A 126 -12.62 -9.32 2.13
CA GLN A 126 -12.50 -10.23 3.26
C GLN A 126 -12.83 -9.61 4.60
N TRP A 127 -12.79 -8.28 4.72
CA TRP A 127 -12.86 -7.62 6.02
C TRP A 127 -14.10 -7.99 6.81
N LYS A 128 -15.27 -7.97 6.16
CA LYS A 128 -16.53 -8.28 6.81
C LYS A 128 -16.54 -9.72 7.33
N HIS A 129 -16.29 -10.73 6.52
CA HIS A 129 -16.38 -12.11 7.04
C HIS A 129 -15.21 -12.51 7.95
N MET A 130 -14.05 -11.86 7.83
CA MET A 130 -12.87 -12.15 8.65
C MET A 130 -12.80 -11.33 9.95
N SER A 131 -13.64 -10.30 10.10
CA SER A 131 -13.68 -9.53 11.34
C SER A 131 -14.16 -10.42 12.49
N PHE A 132 -13.34 -10.57 13.52
CA PHE A 132 -13.68 -11.39 14.67
C PHE A 132 -14.54 -10.63 15.69
N LEU A 133 -14.60 -9.30 15.60
CA LEU A 133 -15.46 -8.46 16.40
C LEU A 133 -15.97 -7.27 15.58
N ARG A 134 -17.27 -7.01 15.61
CA ARG A 134 -17.90 -5.83 15.01
C ARG A 134 -19.01 -5.30 15.90
N TYR A 135 -19.06 -3.99 16.06
CA TYR A 135 -20.12 -3.35 16.83
C TYR A 135 -20.34 -1.91 16.37
N HIS A 136 -21.52 -1.37 16.68
CA HIS A 136 -21.88 0.00 16.37
C HIS A 136 -22.66 0.66 17.52
N THR A 137 -22.69 1.99 17.56
CA THR A 137 -23.60 2.75 18.41
C THR A 137 -24.92 2.98 17.69
N LYS A 138 -26.01 3.16 18.43
CA LYS A 138 -27.35 3.45 17.88
C LYS A 138 -28.08 4.57 18.61
N THR A 139 -27.31 5.42 19.29
CA THR A 139 -27.81 6.45 20.20
C THR A 139 -27.80 7.84 19.57
N ARG A 140 -27.25 7.96 18.35
CA ARG A 140 -27.06 9.23 17.65
C ARG A 140 -26.19 10.22 18.43
N PHE A 141 -25.24 9.70 19.22
CA PHE A 141 -24.51 10.51 20.19
C PHE A 141 -23.69 11.64 19.52
N LEU A 142 -23.20 11.43 18.29
CA LEU A 142 -22.39 12.44 17.59
C LEU A 142 -23.14 13.75 17.37
N ASN A 143 -24.47 13.74 17.33
CA ASN A 143 -25.29 14.97 17.24
C ASN A 143 -25.00 15.95 18.38
N SER A 144 -24.63 15.45 19.57
CA SER A 144 -24.28 16.28 20.73
C SER A 144 -22.82 16.73 20.75
N TYR A 145 -22.00 16.25 19.81
CA TYR A 145 -20.55 16.44 19.76
C TYR A 145 -20.05 16.96 18.39
N GLY A 146 -20.89 17.69 17.66
CA GLY A 146 -20.52 18.33 16.40
C GLY A 146 -20.66 17.45 15.15
N GLY A 147 -21.21 16.25 15.28
CA GLY A 147 -21.62 15.42 14.14
C GLY A 147 -20.50 14.61 13.49
N ASN A 148 -19.27 14.60 14.02
CA ASN A 148 -18.21 13.73 13.53
C ASN A 148 -17.12 13.52 14.59
N LEU A 149 -16.16 12.62 14.30
CA LEU A 149 -15.07 12.29 15.21
C LEU A 149 -14.09 13.46 15.39
N TYR A 150 -13.84 14.24 14.34
CA TYR A 150 -12.99 15.43 14.43
C TYR A 150 -13.49 16.40 15.51
N HIS A 151 -14.76 16.79 15.48
CA HIS A 151 -15.34 17.70 16.48
C HIS A 151 -15.42 17.06 17.88
N LEU A 152 -15.67 15.75 17.96
CA LEU A 152 -15.61 15.03 19.23
C LEU A 152 -14.23 15.14 19.87
N PHE A 153 -13.16 14.89 19.12
CA PHE A 153 -11.78 14.94 19.62
C PHE A 153 -11.22 16.36 19.71
N GLN A 154 -11.82 17.36 19.07
CA GLN A 154 -11.54 18.76 19.42
C GLN A 154 -12.06 19.11 20.82
N ARG A 155 -13.20 18.55 21.22
CA ARG A 155 -13.79 18.76 22.56
C ARG A 155 -13.10 17.90 23.63
N PHE A 156 -12.68 16.70 23.27
CA PHE A 156 -11.96 15.75 24.14
C PHE A 156 -10.60 15.39 23.51
N PRO A 157 -9.62 16.32 23.54
CA PRO A 157 -8.33 16.10 22.88
C PRO A 157 -7.57 14.94 23.49
N VAL A 158 -7.04 14.06 22.63
CA VAL A 158 -6.14 12.98 23.03
C VAL A 158 -4.74 13.57 23.22
N LYS A 159 -4.40 13.94 24.45
CA LYS A 159 -3.08 14.49 24.78
C LYS A 159 -2.63 14.18 26.19
N TYR A 160 -1.31 14.15 26.38
CA TYR A 160 -0.73 13.96 27.71
C TYR A 160 -1.09 15.10 28.67
N ASN A 161 -1.39 14.74 29.92
CA ASN A 161 -1.71 15.66 31.02
C ASN A 161 -2.93 16.57 30.77
N VAL A 162 -3.96 16.06 30.07
CA VAL A 162 -5.26 16.73 29.96
C VAL A 162 -6.26 16.11 30.94
N GLY A 163 -6.76 16.93 31.85
CA GLY A 163 -7.82 16.56 32.78
C GLY A 163 -7.39 15.60 33.90
N SER A 164 -8.39 15.15 34.65
CA SER A 164 -8.29 14.23 35.79
C SER A 164 -9.11 12.97 35.53
N CYS A 165 -8.53 11.81 35.81
CA CYS A 165 -9.26 10.54 35.81
C CYS A 165 -10.03 10.37 37.14
N PRO A 166 -11.33 10.00 37.14
CA PRO A 166 -12.15 9.62 35.99
C PRO A 166 -13.05 10.75 35.43
N THR A 167 -12.92 11.98 35.92
CA THR A 167 -13.92 13.05 35.72
C THR A 167 -13.95 13.63 34.31
N ASP A 168 -12.81 13.65 33.62
CA ASP A 168 -12.67 14.31 32.31
C ASP A 168 -12.65 13.30 31.14
N HIS A 169 -13.21 12.11 31.36
CA HIS A 169 -13.38 11.13 30.29
C HIS A 169 -14.36 11.63 29.23
N GLY A 170 -14.13 11.21 27.99
CA GLY A 170 -15.12 11.36 26.91
C GLY A 170 -16.41 10.55 27.18
N PRO A 171 -17.41 10.67 26.30
CA PRO A 171 -18.69 9.99 26.48
C PRO A 171 -18.56 8.47 26.45
N SER A 172 -19.12 7.80 27.46
CA SER A 172 -19.34 6.35 27.45
C SER A 172 -20.63 6.03 26.71
N VAL A 173 -20.52 5.47 25.50
CA VAL A 173 -21.68 5.19 24.64
C VAL A 173 -21.92 3.67 24.55
N PRO A 174 -23.14 3.18 24.81
CA PRO A 174 -23.44 1.77 24.66
C PRO A 174 -23.36 1.33 23.19
N VAL A 175 -22.87 0.11 22.96
CA VAL A 175 -22.70 -0.50 21.64
C VAL A 175 -23.61 -1.70 21.46
N VAL A 176 -23.92 -2.01 20.20
CA VAL A 176 -24.61 -3.22 19.76
C VAL A 176 -23.62 -4.04 18.95
N TYR A 177 -23.47 -5.34 19.27
CA TYR A 177 -22.55 -6.23 18.56
C TYR A 177 -23.21 -6.82 17.32
N ASP A 178 -22.55 -6.67 16.16
CA ASP A 178 -22.93 -7.28 14.88
C ASP A 178 -22.21 -8.62 14.64
N ALA A 179 -21.06 -8.81 15.30
CA ALA A 179 -20.31 -10.07 15.38
C ALA A 179 -19.47 -10.08 16.67
N GLY A 180 -19.45 -11.23 17.35
CA GLY A 180 -18.91 -11.37 18.70
C GLY A 180 -19.88 -10.87 19.77
N ASP A 181 -19.40 -10.76 21.00
CA ASP A 181 -20.17 -10.29 22.15
C ASP A 181 -19.29 -9.55 23.16
N ALA A 182 -19.93 -9.03 24.22
CA ALA A 182 -19.26 -8.29 25.28
C ALA A 182 -18.19 -9.13 26.01
N ALA A 183 -18.41 -10.43 26.18
CA ALA A 183 -17.46 -11.32 26.84
C ALA A 183 -16.25 -11.60 25.94
N SER A 184 -16.47 -11.85 24.65
CA SER A 184 -15.39 -12.03 23.68
C SER A 184 -14.55 -10.76 23.54
N ASN A 185 -15.19 -9.58 23.54
CA ASN A 185 -14.49 -8.31 23.50
C ASN A 185 -13.64 -8.10 24.77
N HIS A 186 -14.23 -8.33 25.95
CA HIS A 186 -13.52 -8.25 27.22
C HIS A 186 -12.28 -9.16 27.27
N ASN A 187 -12.35 -10.34 26.65
CA ASN A 187 -11.26 -11.29 26.58
C ASN A 187 -10.12 -10.88 25.63
N LEU A 188 -10.26 -9.83 24.83
CA LEU A 188 -9.16 -9.29 24.02
C LEU A 188 -8.17 -8.47 24.85
N TYR A 189 -8.59 -7.95 26.00
CA TYR A 189 -7.77 -7.07 26.82
C TYR A 189 -6.90 -7.84 27.83
N GLY A 190 -5.76 -7.25 28.21
CA GLY A 190 -4.85 -7.83 29.20
C GLY A 190 -5.44 -7.87 30.63
N PRO A 191 -4.90 -8.71 31.54
CA PRO A 191 -5.49 -8.99 32.85
C PRO A 191 -5.63 -7.77 33.76
N ASN A 192 -4.82 -6.72 33.57
CA ASN A 192 -4.92 -5.47 34.33
C ASN A 192 -6.10 -4.60 33.89
N VAL A 193 -6.44 -4.62 32.59
CA VAL A 193 -7.60 -3.90 32.04
C VAL A 193 -8.89 -4.62 32.43
N ARG A 194 -8.88 -5.96 32.45
CA ARG A 194 -10.01 -6.78 32.93
C ARG A 194 -10.39 -6.55 34.40
N LYS A 195 -9.50 -5.96 35.20
CA LYS A 195 -9.72 -5.65 36.62
C LYS A 195 -10.29 -4.24 36.85
N MET A 196 -10.39 -3.39 35.83
CA MET A 196 -11.01 -2.07 35.97
C MET A 196 -12.54 -2.24 36.12
N ALA A 197 -13.06 -1.85 37.28
CA ALA A 197 -14.48 -1.93 37.63
C ALA A 197 -15.31 -0.89 36.84
N CYS A 198 -15.57 -1.15 35.56
CA CYS A 198 -16.57 -0.40 34.79
C CYS A 198 -17.44 -1.32 33.89
N PHE A 199 -17.27 -2.64 33.98
CA PHE A 199 -17.95 -3.62 33.12
C PHE A 199 -18.84 -4.60 33.88
N THR A 200 -19.68 -4.10 34.80
CA THR A 200 -20.76 -4.89 35.39
C THR A 200 -22.08 -4.14 35.31
N THR A 201 -22.89 -4.52 34.33
CA THR A 201 -24.37 -4.70 34.33
C THR A 201 -24.97 -4.29 32.99
N LEU A 202 -25.45 -5.27 32.19
CA LEU A 202 -26.86 -5.45 31.80
C LEU A 202 -26.94 -6.53 30.71
N LEU A 203 -27.63 -7.63 31.00
CA LEU A 203 -27.92 -8.73 30.10
C LEU A 203 -29.44 -8.80 29.93
N ALA A 204 -29.96 -8.57 28.72
CA ALA A 204 -31.30 -9.00 28.30
C ALA A 204 -31.48 -8.97 26.77
N ALA A 205 -31.48 -10.17 26.17
CA ALA A 205 -32.43 -10.75 25.21
C ALA A 205 -32.68 -10.20 23.78
N LEU A 206 -32.39 -11.09 22.80
CA LEU A 206 -33.21 -11.55 21.64
C LEU A 206 -33.50 -10.56 20.47
N ALA A 207 -33.64 -10.92 19.18
CA ALA A 207 -33.74 -12.17 18.40
C ALA A 207 -33.39 -11.93 16.89
N SER A 208 -33.39 -13.03 16.15
CA SER A 208 -33.11 -13.35 14.72
C SER A 208 -33.88 -12.61 13.61
N ILE A 209 -33.43 -12.76 12.34
CA ILE A 209 -34.21 -13.11 11.11
C ILE A 209 -33.27 -13.59 9.96
N ASN A 210 -33.77 -14.53 9.14
CA ASN A 210 -33.15 -15.25 8.00
C ASN A 210 -33.00 -14.44 6.68
N PRO A 211 -32.17 -14.89 5.70
CA PRO A 211 -32.03 -14.28 4.37
C PRO A 211 -32.76 -15.05 3.24
N THR A 212 -33.13 -14.38 2.13
CA THR A 212 -33.39 -14.94 0.76
C THR A 212 -33.73 -13.81 -0.26
N PRO A 213 -33.64 -13.98 -1.60
CA PRO A 213 -32.47 -13.55 -2.38
C PRO A 213 -32.74 -12.62 -3.61
N CYS A 214 -31.62 -12.09 -4.13
CA CYS A 214 -31.22 -11.68 -5.50
C CYS A 214 -32.23 -11.13 -6.54
N VAL A 215 -31.92 -9.95 -7.11
CA VAL A 215 -32.20 -9.58 -8.52
C VAL A 215 -31.01 -8.78 -9.12
N ARG A 216 -30.83 -8.95 -10.43
CA ARG A 216 -29.70 -8.65 -11.33
C ARG A 216 -29.27 -7.18 -11.49
N GLU A 217 -28.03 -7.10 -11.96
CA GLU A 217 -27.02 -6.04 -11.98
C GLU A 217 -27.04 -5.19 -13.27
N LEU A 218 -26.59 -3.93 -13.15
CA LEU A 218 -26.00 -3.18 -14.26
C LEU A 218 -24.48 -3.21 -14.04
N GLU A 219 -23.77 -4.10 -14.75
CA GLU A 219 -22.31 -4.21 -14.65
C GLU A 219 -21.65 -2.96 -15.28
N TYR A 220 -20.96 -2.15 -14.49
CA TYR A 220 -19.95 -1.24 -15.01
C TYR A 220 -18.67 -2.05 -15.21
N SER A 221 -18.56 -2.76 -16.33
CA SER A 221 -17.40 -3.62 -16.61
C SER A 221 -16.15 -2.75 -16.84
N THR A 222 -15.31 -2.64 -15.83
CA THR A 222 -13.95 -2.08 -15.98
C THR A 222 -12.99 -3.24 -16.21
N ALA A 223 -12.02 -3.04 -17.11
CA ALA A 223 -11.04 -4.06 -17.45
C ALA A 223 -10.06 -4.31 -16.29
N GLN A 224 -9.56 -5.54 -16.14
CA GLN A 224 -8.59 -5.90 -15.10
C GLN A 224 -7.15 -5.53 -15.46
N SER A 225 -6.86 -5.34 -16.74
CA SER A 225 -5.53 -5.01 -17.24
C SER A 225 -5.57 -4.17 -18.51
N CYS A 226 -4.46 -3.52 -18.83
CA CYS A 226 -4.28 -2.81 -20.10
C CYS A 226 -4.41 -3.74 -21.31
N LYS A 227 -3.99 -5.01 -21.18
CA LYS A 227 -4.20 -6.02 -22.22
C LYS A 227 -5.68 -6.27 -22.48
N GLU A 228 -6.50 -6.39 -21.44
CA GLU A 228 -7.96 -6.53 -21.60
C GLU A 228 -8.56 -5.26 -22.24
N LEU A 229 -8.13 -4.06 -21.84
CA LEU A 229 -8.53 -2.81 -22.52
C LEU A 229 -8.23 -2.86 -24.02
N LYS A 230 -7.03 -3.34 -24.38
CA LYS A 230 -6.62 -3.45 -25.77
C LYS A 230 -7.42 -4.48 -26.56
N LEU A 231 -7.54 -5.70 -26.03
CA LEU A 231 -8.16 -6.83 -26.74
C LEU A 231 -9.68 -6.74 -26.80
N ARG A 232 -10.32 -6.34 -25.70
CA ARG A 232 -11.78 -6.36 -25.55
C ARG A 232 -12.43 -5.05 -25.98
N PHE A 233 -11.77 -3.93 -25.70
CA PHE A 233 -12.31 -2.59 -25.92
C PHE A 233 -11.62 -1.83 -27.06
N ASN A 234 -10.67 -2.46 -27.76
CA ASN A 234 -9.92 -1.88 -28.88
C ASN A 234 -9.25 -0.54 -28.52
N ILE A 235 -8.79 -0.42 -27.27
CA ILE A 235 -8.04 0.75 -26.81
C ILE A 235 -6.58 0.59 -27.23
N LEU A 236 -6.14 1.40 -28.20
CA LEU A 236 -4.84 1.27 -28.83
C LEU A 236 -3.84 2.37 -28.45
N GLN A 237 -4.29 3.41 -27.74
CA GLN A 237 -3.44 4.56 -27.38
C GLN A 237 -2.80 4.36 -26.01
N ASP A 238 -1.52 4.72 -25.88
CA ASP A 238 -0.87 4.79 -24.57
C ASP A 238 -1.52 5.89 -23.71
N GLY A 239 -1.53 5.73 -22.39
CA GLY A 239 -2.09 6.75 -21.50
C GLY A 239 -2.58 6.22 -20.16
N LEU A 240 -3.22 7.09 -19.38
CA LEU A 240 -3.81 6.73 -18.09
C LEU A 240 -5.22 6.16 -18.26
N TYR A 241 -5.47 5.00 -17.66
CA TYR A 241 -6.75 4.31 -17.70
C TYR A 241 -7.16 3.84 -16.31
N TYR A 242 -8.47 3.73 -16.10
CA TYR A 242 -9.03 3.07 -14.92
C TYR A 242 -9.15 1.56 -15.17
N LEU A 243 -8.61 0.78 -14.24
CA LEU A 243 -8.71 -0.68 -14.19
C LEU A 243 -9.41 -1.09 -12.90
N SER A 244 -9.94 -2.31 -12.86
CA SER A 244 -10.50 -2.90 -11.64
C SER A 244 -9.88 -4.24 -11.31
N THR A 245 -9.56 -4.48 -10.05
CA THR A 245 -9.14 -5.81 -9.59
C THR A 245 -10.27 -6.82 -9.65
N ARG A 246 -9.96 -8.11 -9.51
CA ARG A 246 -10.98 -9.18 -9.36
C ARG A 246 -11.92 -8.97 -8.16
N SER A 247 -11.47 -8.23 -7.13
CA SER A 247 -12.30 -7.88 -5.98
C SER A 247 -13.11 -6.58 -6.15
N GLY A 248 -13.04 -5.94 -7.33
CA GLY A 248 -13.75 -4.70 -7.64
C GLY A 248 -13.03 -3.42 -7.20
N VAL A 249 -11.73 -3.46 -6.87
CA VAL A 249 -10.96 -2.24 -6.55
C VAL A 249 -10.64 -1.50 -7.84
N VAL A 250 -11.19 -0.31 -8.02
CA VAL A 250 -10.89 0.55 -9.18
C VAL A 250 -9.66 1.41 -8.87
N TYR A 251 -8.70 1.45 -9.80
CA TYR A 251 -7.50 2.28 -9.68
C TYR A 251 -7.10 2.82 -11.05
N GLN A 252 -6.44 3.98 -11.08
CA GLN A 252 -5.89 4.55 -12.30
C GLN A 252 -4.43 4.13 -12.47
N THR A 253 -4.04 3.76 -13.69
CA THR A 253 -2.63 3.49 -14.02
C THR A 253 -2.31 3.77 -15.47
N TYR A 254 -1.01 3.82 -15.80
CA TYR A 254 -0.53 3.97 -17.16
C TYR A 254 -0.55 2.65 -17.92
N CYS A 255 -1.09 2.68 -19.14
CA CYS A 255 -1.04 1.59 -20.09
C CYS A 255 -0.11 1.93 -21.24
N ASP A 256 0.86 1.05 -21.49
CA ASP A 256 1.61 1.05 -22.75
C ASP A 256 0.93 0.08 -23.72
N MET A 257 0.26 0.67 -24.71
CA MET A 257 -0.48 -0.02 -25.76
C MET A 257 0.36 -0.20 -27.03
N THR A 258 1.65 0.12 -26.99
CA THR A 258 2.52 0.12 -28.17
C THR A 258 3.61 -0.95 -28.13
N THR A 259 4.38 -1.06 -27.03
CA THR A 259 5.58 -1.90 -26.99
C THR A 259 5.24 -3.38 -27.17
N ALA A 260 5.97 -4.09 -28.04
CA ALA A 260 5.78 -5.52 -28.29
C ALA A 260 4.30 -5.94 -28.52
N GLY A 261 3.53 -5.12 -29.23
CA GLY A 261 2.11 -5.40 -29.48
C GLY A 261 1.16 -4.86 -28.41
N GLY A 262 1.67 -4.25 -27.33
CA GLY A 262 0.93 -3.48 -26.33
C GLY A 262 0.12 -4.28 -25.31
N GLY A 263 -0.49 -3.57 -24.37
CA GLY A 263 -1.25 -4.16 -23.27
C GLY A 263 -0.46 -4.28 -21.96
N TRP A 264 0.65 -3.55 -21.85
CA TRP A 264 1.48 -3.51 -20.67
C TRP A 264 0.88 -2.58 -19.62
N THR A 265 0.75 -3.05 -18.38
CA THR A 265 0.13 -2.32 -17.26
C THR A 265 1.18 -1.86 -16.27
N LEU A 266 1.31 -0.55 -16.04
CA LEU A 266 2.20 -0.03 -14.99
C LEU A 266 1.66 -0.48 -13.63
N VAL A 267 2.50 -1.12 -12.82
CA VAL A 267 2.08 -1.65 -11.51
C VAL A 267 2.95 -1.17 -10.36
N ALA A 268 4.19 -0.80 -10.64
CA ALA A 268 5.11 -0.27 -9.65
C ALA A 268 6.13 0.69 -10.26
N SER A 269 6.71 1.54 -9.43
CA SER A 269 7.86 2.36 -9.71
C SER A 269 8.77 2.37 -8.50
N VAL A 270 10.06 2.24 -8.77
CA VAL A 270 11.12 2.34 -7.78
C VAL A 270 11.85 3.66 -8.00
N HIS A 271 11.72 4.56 -7.03
CA HIS A 271 12.29 5.90 -7.07
C HIS A 271 13.25 6.10 -5.89
N GLU A 272 14.45 6.59 -6.19
CA GLU A 272 15.43 6.96 -5.16
C GLU A 272 15.27 8.45 -4.84
N ASN A 273 14.77 8.75 -3.64
CA ASN A 273 14.51 10.12 -3.20
C ASN A 273 15.74 10.78 -2.56
N ASN A 274 16.64 10.01 -1.96
CA ASN A 274 17.84 10.53 -1.31
C ASN A 274 18.94 9.45 -1.20
N LEU A 275 19.86 9.44 -2.16
CA LEU A 275 20.98 8.50 -2.19
C LEU A 275 21.85 8.50 -0.92
N TYR A 276 21.88 9.61 -0.18
CA TYR A 276 22.65 9.73 1.06
C TYR A 276 21.88 9.24 2.28
N GLY A 277 20.54 9.18 2.19
CA GLY A 277 19.68 8.46 3.11
C GLY A 277 20.01 6.97 3.06
N LYS A 278 20.05 6.33 4.22
CA LYS A 278 20.29 4.88 4.33
C LYS A 278 19.13 4.26 5.06
N CYS A 279 18.18 3.73 4.29
CA CYS A 279 16.96 3.15 4.81
C CYS A 279 16.18 4.17 5.66
N THR A 280 15.95 5.34 5.06
CA THR A 280 15.24 6.50 5.62
C THR A 280 13.85 6.66 5.00
N THR A 281 13.08 7.65 5.44
CA THR A 281 11.78 7.97 4.82
C THR A 281 11.89 8.11 3.30
N GLY A 282 11.03 7.38 2.58
CA GLY A 282 11.06 7.26 1.12
C GLY A 282 11.64 5.93 0.62
N ASP A 283 12.43 5.21 1.42
CA ASP A 283 13.03 3.92 1.04
C ASP A 283 12.04 2.73 1.12
N ARG A 284 10.82 2.87 0.58
CA ARG A 284 9.68 1.94 0.78
C ARG A 284 9.91 0.55 0.19
N TRP A 285 10.75 0.45 -0.83
CA TRP A 285 11.10 -0.83 -1.44
C TRP A 285 12.22 -1.58 -0.70
N SER A 286 12.86 -0.94 0.29
CA SER A 286 13.84 -1.56 1.18
C SER A 286 13.34 -1.54 2.63
N SER A 287 13.69 -0.52 3.38
CA SER A 287 13.32 -0.30 4.78
C SER A 287 13.33 1.21 5.03
N GLN A 288 12.30 1.74 5.68
CA GLN A 288 12.32 3.11 6.21
C GLN A 288 12.71 3.14 7.70
N GLN A 289 13.07 1.99 8.27
CA GLN A 289 13.41 1.80 9.69
C GLN A 289 14.93 1.63 9.91
N GLY A 290 15.74 2.15 9.00
CA GLY A 290 17.18 1.94 9.00
C GLY A 290 17.57 0.50 8.65
N GLY A 291 18.87 0.24 8.76
CA GLY A 291 19.45 -1.07 8.52
C GLY A 291 19.39 -1.98 9.74
N ASN A 292 18.21 -2.52 10.05
CA ASN A 292 17.96 -3.26 11.29
C ASN A 292 17.86 -4.78 11.05
N PRO A 293 18.79 -5.60 11.58
CA PRO A 293 18.72 -7.05 11.46
C PRO A 293 17.47 -7.68 12.10
N ASN A 294 16.82 -6.98 13.04
CA ASN A 294 15.57 -7.41 13.66
C ASN A 294 14.34 -7.12 12.79
N VAL A 295 14.50 -6.36 11.70
CA VAL A 295 13.49 -6.12 10.66
C VAL A 295 14.02 -6.69 9.34
N PRO A 296 14.23 -8.02 9.26
CA PRO A 296 14.96 -8.64 8.16
C PRO A 296 14.24 -8.56 6.81
N GLU A 297 12.95 -8.23 6.79
CA GLU A 297 12.15 -8.05 5.56
C GLU A 297 12.03 -6.57 5.15
N GLY A 298 12.58 -5.65 5.96
CA GLY A 298 12.37 -4.22 5.81
C GLY A 298 10.88 -3.87 5.82
N ASP A 299 10.45 -3.00 4.91
CA ASP A 299 9.04 -2.61 4.75
C ASP A 299 8.18 -3.74 4.11
N GLY A 300 8.80 -4.78 3.55
CA GLY A 300 8.10 -5.94 2.98
C GLY A 300 7.25 -5.64 1.72
N SER A 301 7.44 -4.47 1.11
CA SER A 301 6.64 -3.96 -0.02
C SER A 301 6.57 -4.88 -1.24
N TRP A 302 7.57 -5.74 -1.45
CA TRP A 302 7.59 -6.70 -2.57
C TRP A 302 6.56 -7.83 -2.44
N SER A 303 6.18 -8.21 -1.23
CA SER A 303 5.35 -9.38 -0.93
C SER A 303 4.14 -9.09 -0.05
N ASN A 304 3.84 -7.80 0.18
CA ASN A 304 2.61 -7.33 0.84
C ASN A 304 1.62 -6.71 -0.19
N THR A 305 0.41 -6.39 0.27
CA THR A 305 -0.63 -5.75 -0.55
C THR A 305 -0.74 -4.24 -0.35
N VAL A 306 0.19 -3.63 0.38
CA VAL A 306 0.24 -2.18 0.58
C VAL A 306 0.50 -1.49 -0.76
N THR A 307 -0.22 -0.41 -1.03
CA THR A 307 -0.09 0.44 -2.24
C THR A 307 0.26 1.86 -1.83
N PHE A 308 0.97 2.57 -2.68
CA PHE A 308 1.44 3.94 -2.43
C PHE A 308 1.69 4.67 -3.75
N GLY A 309 1.66 6.01 -3.70
CA GLY A 309 1.85 6.88 -4.85
C GLY A 309 0.67 6.88 -5.83
N THR A 310 0.78 7.72 -6.86
CA THR A 310 -0.12 7.76 -8.02
C THR A 310 0.67 7.48 -9.28
N ALA A 311 0.00 7.06 -10.35
CA ALA A 311 0.69 6.82 -11.62
C ALA A 311 1.38 8.09 -12.12
N GLU A 312 0.72 9.25 -12.05
CA GLU A 312 1.31 10.53 -12.47
C GLU A 312 2.58 10.91 -11.70
N ALA A 313 2.67 10.54 -10.42
CA ALA A 313 3.82 10.82 -9.58
C ALA A 313 4.90 9.72 -9.61
N ALA A 314 4.77 8.70 -10.47
CA ALA A 314 5.64 7.53 -10.45
C ALA A 314 7.13 7.83 -10.74
N THR A 315 7.46 8.98 -11.32
CA THR A 315 8.84 9.44 -11.52
C THR A 315 9.32 10.42 -10.44
N SER A 316 8.44 10.81 -9.51
CA SER A 316 8.73 11.78 -8.44
C SER A 316 8.74 11.15 -7.04
N ASP A 317 8.08 10.01 -6.86
CA ASP A 317 8.14 9.18 -5.66
C ASP A 317 7.84 7.72 -6.04
N ASP A 318 7.99 6.81 -5.08
CA ASP A 318 7.63 5.40 -5.28
C ASP A 318 6.15 5.25 -5.64
N PHE A 319 5.87 4.31 -6.53
CA PHE A 319 4.52 3.96 -6.93
C PHE A 319 4.29 2.45 -6.80
N LYS A 320 3.12 2.05 -6.30
CA LYS A 320 2.66 0.66 -6.31
C LYS A 320 1.14 0.65 -6.26
N ASN A 321 0.50 0.01 -7.24
CA ASN A 321 -0.96 -0.08 -7.32
C ASN A 321 -1.47 -1.52 -7.13
N PRO A 322 -2.81 -1.72 -7.00
CA PRO A 322 -3.39 -3.06 -6.81
C PRO A 322 -3.06 -4.07 -7.91
N GLY A 323 -2.80 -3.60 -9.14
CA GLY A 323 -2.41 -4.47 -10.25
C GLY A 323 -1.13 -5.27 -9.98
N TYR A 324 -0.24 -4.77 -9.12
CA TYR A 324 1.01 -5.47 -8.74
C TYR A 324 0.77 -6.87 -8.15
N TYR A 325 -0.32 -7.04 -7.38
CA TYR A 325 -0.65 -8.30 -6.71
C TYR A 325 -1.91 -8.98 -7.25
N ASP A 326 -2.72 -8.30 -8.06
CA ASP A 326 -3.98 -8.83 -8.59
C ASP A 326 -3.87 -9.34 -10.02
N ILE A 327 -3.17 -8.61 -10.90
CA ILE A 327 -3.05 -8.99 -12.31
C ILE A 327 -2.31 -10.32 -12.40
N THR A 328 -2.85 -11.22 -13.22
CA THR A 328 -2.12 -12.40 -13.69
C THR A 328 -1.46 -12.00 -15.01
N ALA A 329 -0.15 -12.14 -15.07
CA ALA A 329 0.75 -11.70 -16.12
C ALA A 329 1.77 -12.80 -16.41
N GLU A 330 2.42 -12.71 -17.57
CA GLU A 330 3.41 -13.68 -18.02
C GLU A 330 4.83 -13.11 -17.99
N ASP A 331 4.96 -11.82 -18.30
CA ASP A 331 6.23 -11.13 -18.50
C ASP A 331 6.28 -9.76 -17.81
N VAL A 332 7.49 -9.21 -17.69
CA VAL A 332 7.73 -7.86 -17.14
C VAL A 332 8.44 -6.98 -18.16
N ALA A 333 8.14 -5.69 -18.12
CA ALA A 333 8.87 -4.65 -18.80
C ALA A 333 9.38 -3.60 -17.78
N VAL A 334 10.55 -3.04 -18.05
CA VAL A 334 11.17 -2.02 -17.20
C VAL A 334 11.59 -0.84 -18.06
N TRP A 335 11.15 0.35 -17.67
CA TRP A 335 11.57 1.61 -18.29
C TRP A 335 12.40 2.39 -17.28
N HIS A 336 13.54 2.90 -17.73
CA HIS A 336 14.36 3.81 -16.93
C HIS A 336 14.08 5.24 -17.40
N VAL A 337 13.38 5.99 -16.56
CA VAL A 337 12.90 7.35 -16.84
C VAL A 337 13.61 8.33 -15.92
N PRO A 338 14.04 9.51 -16.40
CA PRO A 338 14.55 10.55 -15.52
C PRO A 338 13.54 10.94 -14.44
N ASN A 339 14.02 11.32 -13.25
CA ASN A 339 13.14 11.75 -12.16
C ASN A 339 12.34 13.01 -12.54
N ASN A 340 11.14 13.12 -11.98
CA ASN A 340 10.20 14.23 -12.15
C ASN A 340 9.71 14.47 -13.59
N GLU A 341 9.83 13.45 -14.46
CA GLU A 341 9.27 13.51 -15.81
C GLU A 341 7.75 13.32 -15.78
N PRO A 342 6.96 14.17 -16.47
CA PRO A 342 5.51 14.00 -16.58
C PRO A 342 5.15 12.80 -17.48
N VAL A 343 3.96 12.23 -17.26
CA VAL A 343 3.51 10.96 -17.88
C VAL A 343 3.59 10.97 -19.40
N GLU A 344 3.26 12.10 -20.03
CA GLU A 344 3.25 12.25 -21.49
C GLU A 344 4.66 12.10 -22.09
N ASN A 345 5.70 12.38 -21.30
CA ASN A 345 7.07 12.38 -21.74
C ASN A 345 7.80 11.07 -21.48
N TRP A 346 7.30 10.19 -20.59
CA TRP A 346 8.03 8.99 -20.16
C TRP A 346 8.55 8.15 -21.31
N LYS A 347 7.72 7.89 -22.33
CA LYS A 347 8.12 7.08 -23.49
C LYS A 347 9.22 7.74 -24.32
N LEU A 348 9.23 9.07 -24.39
CA LEU A 348 10.21 9.87 -25.13
C LEU A 348 11.52 10.04 -24.35
N THR A 349 11.45 10.22 -23.03
CA THR A 349 12.59 10.52 -22.17
C THR A 349 13.21 9.28 -21.54
N SER A 350 12.56 8.12 -21.65
CA SER A 350 13.14 6.83 -21.27
C SER A 350 14.43 6.56 -22.05
N PHE A 351 15.55 6.49 -21.35
CA PHE A 351 16.85 6.18 -21.98
C PHE A 351 17.14 4.67 -22.02
N LEU A 352 16.36 3.85 -21.30
CA LEU A 352 16.32 2.40 -21.44
C LEU A 352 14.89 1.90 -21.35
N ARG A 353 14.50 1.00 -22.24
CA ARG A 353 13.25 0.24 -22.17
C ARG A 353 13.53 -1.18 -22.62
N TYR A 354 13.10 -2.16 -21.83
CA TYR A 354 13.28 -3.56 -22.17
C TYR A 354 12.20 -4.42 -21.50
N HIS A 355 11.96 -5.60 -22.04
CA HIS A 355 10.97 -6.55 -21.55
C HIS A 355 11.44 -7.99 -21.64
N THR A 356 10.78 -8.90 -20.91
CA THR A 356 10.95 -10.34 -21.04
C THR A 356 9.92 -10.91 -22.04
N GLU A 357 10.25 -12.03 -22.69
CA GLU A 357 9.34 -12.75 -23.61
C GLU A 357 9.27 -14.25 -23.29
N THR A 358 9.67 -14.63 -22.07
CA THR A 358 9.82 -16.05 -21.69
C THR A 358 8.63 -16.56 -20.89
N ARG A 359 7.64 -15.72 -20.60
CA ARG A 359 6.46 -16.07 -19.80
C ARG A 359 6.81 -16.60 -18.41
N PHE A 360 7.90 -16.10 -17.83
CA PHE A 360 8.48 -16.70 -16.64
C PHE A 360 7.57 -16.58 -15.41
N LEU A 361 6.71 -15.55 -15.36
CA LEU A 361 5.79 -15.34 -14.24
C LEU A 361 4.79 -16.48 -14.06
N ASN A 362 4.50 -17.26 -15.11
CA ASN A 362 3.62 -18.43 -15.03
C ASN A 362 4.11 -19.44 -13.97
N SER A 363 5.43 -19.61 -13.84
CA SER A 363 6.04 -20.48 -12.82
C SER A 363 6.01 -19.88 -11.41
N TYR A 364 5.70 -18.59 -11.28
CA TYR A 364 5.77 -17.83 -10.03
C TYR A 364 4.41 -17.26 -9.59
N GLY A 365 3.31 -17.82 -10.09
CA GLY A 365 1.95 -17.40 -9.70
C GLY A 365 1.46 -16.12 -10.40
N GLY A 366 2.07 -15.76 -11.53
CA GLY A 366 1.55 -14.76 -12.46
C GLY A 366 1.84 -13.30 -12.14
N ASN A 367 2.59 -12.98 -11.08
CA ASN A 367 3.01 -11.60 -10.81
C ASN A 367 4.20 -11.55 -9.83
N LEU A 368 4.78 -10.35 -9.68
CA LEU A 368 5.91 -10.11 -8.79
C LEU A 368 5.57 -10.34 -7.31
N TYR A 369 4.34 -10.04 -6.89
CA TYR A 369 3.88 -10.34 -5.53
C TYR A 369 3.99 -11.83 -5.20
N ASN A 370 3.48 -12.70 -6.08
CA ASN A 370 3.56 -14.14 -5.89
C ASN A 370 5.00 -14.65 -6.05
N LEU A 371 5.79 -14.07 -6.96
CA LEU A 371 7.22 -14.36 -7.09
C LEU A 371 7.98 -14.11 -5.78
N PHE A 372 7.82 -12.93 -5.18
CA PHE A 372 8.53 -12.60 -3.94
C PHE A 372 7.94 -13.25 -2.70
N LYS A 373 6.70 -13.75 -2.76
CA LYS A 373 6.20 -14.70 -1.73
C LYS A 373 6.91 -16.05 -1.80
N GLN A 374 7.22 -16.53 -3.00
CA GLN A 374 8.00 -17.77 -3.18
C GLN A 374 9.50 -17.55 -2.95
N LEU A 375 10.00 -16.35 -3.26
CA LEU A 375 11.39 -15.93 -3.10
C LEU A 375 11.48 -14.69 -2.19
N PRO A 376 11.34 -14.84 -0.86
CA PRO A 376 11.33 -13.71 0.06
C PRO A 376 12.57 -12.82 -0.07
N VAL A 377 12.33 -11.51 -0.16
CA VAL A 377 13.38 -10.48 -0.08
C VAL A 377 13.65 -10.22 1.40
N LYS A 378 14.51 -11.06 1.97
CA LYS A 378 14.74 -11.11 3.42
C LYS A 378 16.21 -11.33 3.74
N TYR A 379 16.74 -10.56 4.69
CA TYR A 379 18.07 -10.74 5.24
C TYR A 379 18.23 -12.14 5.85
N ASN A 380 19.38 -12.78 5.59
CA ASN A 380 19.76 -14.10 6.12
C ASN A 380 18.80 -15.23 5.68
N ILE A 381 18.20 -15.12 4.50
CA ILE A 381 17.31 -16.15 3.93
C ILE A 381 18.06 -17.27 3.18
N GLY A 382 19.34 -17.06 2.86
CA GLY A 382 20.16 -18.00 2.10
C GLY A 382 21.60 -17.52 1.93
N SER A 383 22.35 -18.20 1.06
CA SER A 383 23.73 -17.85 0.70
C SER A 383 23.89 -17.59 -0.79
N CYS A 384 24.84 -16.71 -1.11
CA CYS A 384 25.32 -16.53 -2.47
C CYS A 384 26.30 -17.66 -2.88
N PRO A 385 26.32 -18.10 -4.15
CA PRO A 385 25.35 -17.81 -5.22
C PRO A 385 24.15 -18.79 -5.22
N THR A 386 24.20 -19.83 -4.38
CA THR A 386 23.29 -20.98 -4.42
C THR A 386 21.80 -20.63 -4.30
N ASN A 387 21.48 -19.53 -3.61
CA ASN A 387 20.10 -19.10 -3.39
C ASN A 387 19.73 -17.83 -4.16
N HIS A 388 20.46 -17.44 -5.20
CA HIS A 388 19.94 -16.43 -6.14
C HIS A 388 18.62 -16.91 -6.75
N GLY A 389 17.69 -15.99 -6.97
CA GLY A 389 16.49 -16.26 -7.75
C GLY A 389 16.76 -16.27 -9.26
N PRO A 390 15.72 -16.32 -10.10
CA PRO A 390 15.87 -16.46 -11.54
C PRO A 390 16.51 -15.22 -12.19
N SER A 391 17.38 -15.45 -13.17
CA SER A 391 17.83 -14.44 -14.14
C SER A 391 17.17 -14.72 -15.49
N VAL A 392 16.31 -13.80 -15.94
CA VAL A 392 15.48 -13.93 -17.13
C VAL A 392 16.06 -13.06 -18.25
N PRO A 393 16.27 -13.57 -19.48
CA PRO A 393 16.77 -12.75 -20.58
C PRO A 393 15.77 -11.65 -20.96
N VAL A 394 16.27 -10.49 -21.41
CA VAL A 394 15.45 -9.35 -21.84
C VAL A 394 15.72 -8.96 -23.30
N VAL A 395 14.70 -8.40 -23.95
CA VAL A 395 14.74 -7.77 -25.26
C VAL A 395 14.66 -6.25 -25.05
N TYR A 396 15.56 -5.49 -25.69
CA TYR A 396 15.60 -4.04 -25.56
C TYR A 396 14.74 -3.35 -26.62
N ASP A 397 13.81 -2.51 -26.18
CA ASP A 397 13.01 -1.61 -27.02
C ASP A 397 13.70 -0.26 -27.24
N VAL A 398 14.47 0.20 -26.25
CA VAL A 398 15.33 1.39 -26.30
C VAL A 398 16.62 1.10 -25.56
N GLY A 399 17.74 1.49 -26.19
CA GLY A 399 19.09 1.15 -25.73
C GLY A 399 19.45 -0.29 -26.08
N ASP A 400 20.51 -0.80 -25.47
CA ASP A 400 20.98 -2.16 -25.66
C ASP A 400 21.72 -2.68 -24.41
N ALA A 401 22.07 -3.97 -24.43
CA ALA A 401 22.76 -4.63 -23.32
C ALA A 401 24.10 -3.96 -23.00
N THR A 402 24.87 -3.52 -23.99
CA THR A 402 26.18 -2.88 -23.81
C THR A 402 26.03 -1.50 -23.20
N PHE A 403 25.11 -0.69 -23.73
CA PHE A 403 24.76 0.63 -23.20
C PHE A 403 24.31 0.51 -21.74
N ASN A 404 23.36 -0.39 -21.43
CA ASN A 404 22.93 -0.63 -20.06
C ASN A 404 24.08 -1.07 -19.15
N HIS A 405 24.94 -1.97 -19.62
CA HIS A 405 26.09 -2.42 -18.84
C HIS A 405 27.04 -1.27 -18.49
N ASN A 406 27.26 -0.36 -19.43
CA ASN A 406 28.14 0.80 -19.27
C ASN A 406 27.62 1.83 -18.25
N LEU A 407 26.33 1.78 -17.91
CA LEU A 407 25.76 2.61 -16.84
C LEU A 407 26.16 2.15 -15.43
N TYR A 408 26.71 0.94 -15.30
CA TYR A 408 27.24 0.43 -14.04
C TYR A 408 28.75 0.67 -13.92
N GLY A 409 29.24 0.74 -12.67
CA GLY A 409 30.67 0.84 -12.38
C GLY A 409 31.45 -0.40 -12.85
N PRO A 410 32.75 -0.26 -13.17
CA PRO A 410 33.55 -1.32 -13.80
C PRO A 410 33.64 -2.61 -12.98
N ASN A 411 33.58 -2.56 -11.65
CA ASN A 411 33.56 -3.77 -10.82
C ASN A 411 32.30 -4.61 -11.06
N VAL A 412 31.13 -3.96 -11.11
CA VAL A 412 29.87 -4.62 -11.47
C VAL A 412 29.94 -5.15 -12.89
N ARG A 413 30.57 -4.41 -13.81
CA ARG A 413 30.71 -4.84 -15.20
C ARG A 413 31.60 -6.07 -15.38
N ALA A 414 32.67 -6.18 -14.60
CA ALA A 414 33.54 -7.34 -14.62
C ALA A 414 32.81 -8.62 -14.14
N ASN A 415 31.92 -8.46 -13.17
CA ASN A 415 31.29 -9.57 -12.45
C ASN A 415 29.80 -9.77 -12.76
N SER A 416 29.34 -9.29 -13.92
CA SER A 416 27.96 -9.54 -14.37
C SER A 416 27.89 -9.83 -15.87
N VAL A 417 26.72 -10.29 -16.31
CA VAL A 417 26.35 -10.46 -17.72
C VAL A 417 25.18 -9.52 -18.00
N PRO A 418 25.28 -8.58 -18.97
CA PRO A 418 24.15 -7.73 -19.32
C PRO A 418 23.10 -8.49 -20.14
N GLY A 419 21.89 -7.93 -20.28
CA GLY A 419 20.81 -8.52 -21.07
C GLY A 419 19.93 -9.52 -20.31
N TYR A 420 19.91 -9.42 -18.98
CA TYR A 420 19.03 -10.22 -18.12
C TYR A 420 18.35 -9.32 -17.09
N ILE A 421 17.20 -9.69 -16.56
CA ILE A 421 16.67 -9.16 -15.30
C ILE A 421 16.74 -10.27 -14.25
N THR A 422 17.35 -10.00 -13.10
CA THR A 422 17.49 -11.01 -12.02
C THR A 422 16.59 -10.67 -10.84
N PHE A 423 15.93 -11.66 -10.26
CA PHE A 423 15.09 -11.48 -9.07
C PHE A 423 15.73 -12.14 -7.86
N ARG A 424 15.63 -11.51 -6.69
CA ARG A 424 16.13 -12.00 -5.39
C ARG A 424 17.59 -12.48 -5.46
N ALA A 425 18.51 -11.56 -5.69
CA ALA A 425 19.95 -11.83 -5.58
C ALA A 425 20.41 -11.71 -4.13
N ILE A 426 21.40 -12.50 -3.72
CA ILE A 426 21.93 -12.51 -2.35
C ILE A 426 23.40 -12.14 -2.38
N ASN A 427 23.83 -11.29 -1.44
CA ASN A 427 25.23 -10.87 -1.34
C ASN A 427 26.06 -11.71 -0.34
N ASN A 428 27.34 -11.39 -0.19
CA ASN A 428 28.25 -12.07 0.74
C ASN A 428 27.75 -12.03 2.20
N GLU A 429 27.15 -10.91 2.62
CA GLU A 429 26.60 -10.69 3.96
C GLU A 429 25.19 -11.25 4.15
N LYS A 430 24.66 -11.97 3.16
CA LYS A 430 23.29 -12.54 3.13
C LYS A 430 22.18 -11.49 3.09
N ALA A 431 22.48 -10.26 2.67
CA ALA A 431 21.47 -9.28 2.28
C ALA A 431 20.78 -9.74 1.00
N ALA A 432 19.49 -9.41 0.87
CA ALA A 432 18.71 -9.74 -0.32
C ALA A 432 18.43 -8.47 -1.14
N THR A 433 18.82 -8.51 -2.41
CA THR A 433 18.50 -7.50 -3.42
C THR A 433 17.30 -7.99 -4.23
N ALA A 434 16.23 -7.19 -4.29
CA ALA A 434 14.95 -7.61 -4.89
C ALA A 434 15.05 -7.84 -6.42
N ILE A 435 15.58 -6.87 -7.16
CA ILE A 435 15.64 -6.88 -8.63
C ILE A 435 16.99 -6.37 -9.09
N CYS A 436 17.74 -7.14 -9.90
CA CYS A 436 18.88 -6.66 -10.69
C CYS A 436 18.45 -6.23 -12.09
N SER A 437 18.41 -4.91 -12.32
CA SER A 437 17.86 -4.27 -13.50
C SER A 437 18.80 -4.38 -14.71
N GLY A 438 18.55 -5.34 -15.60
CA GLY A 438 19.27 -5.47 -16.86
C GLY A 438 20.66 -6.13 -16.77
N LEU A 439 20.94 -6.84 -15.66
CA LEU A 439 22.07 -7.76 -15.55
C LEU A 439 21.79 -9.06 -14.79
N LYS A 440 22.66 -10.05 -15.03
CA LYS A 440 22.81 -11.30 -14.28
C LYS A 440 24.12 -11.28 -13.50
N PRO A 441 24.09 -11.31 -12.15
CA PRO A 441 25.30 -11.41 -11.34
C PRO A 441 26.09 -12.71 -11.60
N LYS A 442 27.42 -12.62 -11.60
CA LYS A 442 28.33 -13.78 -11.56
C LYS A 442 28.96 -14.00 -10.18
N ASP A 443 28.91 -12.99 -9.32
CA ASP A 443 29.50 -12.98 -7.99
C ASP A 443 28.48 -12.60 -6.91
N CYS A 444 28.99 -12.29 -5.72
CA CYS A 444 28.22 -12.01 -4.52
C CYS A 444 28.22 -10.54 -4.11
N ASN A 445 28.70 -9.62 -4.94
CA ASN A 445 28.75 -8.18 -4.63
C ASN A 445 27.57 -7.44 -5.26
N VAL A 446 26.36 -8.00 -5.09
CA VAL A 446 25.14 -7.52 -5.76
C VAL A 446 24.62 -6.20 -5.19
N GLU A 447 25.16 -5.73 -4.06
CA GLU A 447 24.94 -4.40 -3.49
C GLU A 447 25.42 -3.25 -4.37
N HIS A 448 26.39 -3.51 -5.24
CA HIS A 448 26.94 -2.48 -6.11
C HIS A 448 26.11 -2.25 -7.37
N VAL A 449 25.11 -3.10 -7.61
CA VAL A 449 24.12 -2.88 -8.65
C VAL A 449 23.15 -1.81 -8.13
N ARG A 450 23.52 -0.53 -8.12
CA ARG A 450 22.71 0.51 -7.44
C ARG A 450 21.37 0.84 -8.09
N ARG A 451 21.03 0.23 -9.24
CA ARG A 451 19.66 0.27 -9.80
C ARG A 451 18.76 -0.83 -9.23
N THR A 452 19.10 -1.29 -8.02
CA THR A 452 18.48 -2.44 -7.36
C THR A 452 18.21 -2.10 -5.91
N ILE A 453 17.05 -2.53 -5.43
CA ILE A 453 16.64 -2.26 -4.06
C ILE A 453 17.15 -3.37 -3.15
N GLN A 454 17.94 -2.99 -2.14
CA GLN A 454 18.48 -3.89 -1.15
C GLN A 454 17.65 -3.89 0.13
N VAL A 455 17.33 -5.06 0.69
CA VAL A 455 16.95 -5.17 2.10
C VAL A 455 18.24 -5.31 2.91
N SER A 456 18.49 -4.33 3.78
CA SER A 456 19.74 -4.06 4.52
C SER A 456 20.45 -5.27 5.15
N SER A 457 21.79 -5.23 5.15
CA SER A 457 22.67 -5.96 6.08
C SER A 457 23.28 -5.04 7.15
N ARG A 458 23.66 -5.67 8.27
CA ARG A 458 24.39 -5.16 9.46
C ARG A 458 25.26 -3.91 9.23
N GLU A 459 25.17 -3.00 10.19
CA GLU A 459 26.23 -2.04 10.56
C GLU A 459 27.63 -2.66 10.42
N LYS A 460 28.36 -2.23 9.39
CA LYS A 460 29.79 -1.93 9.42
C LYS A 460 30.16 -1.29 8.08
N HIS A 461 30.45 0.00 8.15
CA HIS A 461 31.25 0.77 7.19
C HIS A 461 31.24 0.31 5.73
N TYR A 462 30.41 0.94 4.90
CA TYR A 462 30.81 1.17 3.51
C TYR A 462 30.92 2.66 3.28
N LYS A 463 32.18 3.10 3.27
CA LYS A 463 32.61 4.44 2.93
C LYS A 463 31.90 4.91 1.66
N ALA A 464 31.22 6.04 1.78
CA ALA A 464 31.02 6.94 0.65
C ALA A 464 32.38 7.58 0.28
N SER A 465 33.31 6.77 -0.21
CA SER A 465 34.55 7.24 -0.83
C SER A 465 35.28 6.00 -1.35
N ASP A 466 35.28 5.82 -2.67
CA ASP A 466 36.52 5.66 -3.43
C ASP A 466 36.16 5.54 -4.92
N ASN A 467 36.41 6.64 -5.63
CA ASN A 467 36.66 6.76 -7.07
C ASN A 467 35.75 5.97 -8.03
N PHE A 468 34.60 6.55 -8.40
CA PHE A 468 34.02 6.28 -9.72
C PHE A 468 33.52 7.54 -10.41
N SER A 469 34.09 7.80 -11.59
CA SER A 469 33.73 8.88 -12.49
C SER A 469 32.31 8.68 -13.00
N TRP A 470 31.43 9.61 -12.65
CA TRP A 470 30.13 9.74 -13.30
C TRP A 470 30.32 10.30 -14.71
N GLN A 471 29.82 9.60 -15.73
CA GLN A 471 29.62 10.17 -17.07
C GLN A 471 28.23 10.78 -17.26
N LEU A 472 27.36 10.73 -16.24
CA LEU A 472 26.08 11.46 -16.22
C LEU A 472 26.07 12.42 -15.03
N PRO A 473 25.64 13.70 -15.21
CA PRO A 473 25.74 14.71 -14.18
C PRO A 473 24.84 14.43 -12.95
N PRO A 474 25.12 15.07 -11.80
CA PRO A 474 24.68 14.60 -10.48
C PRO A 474 23.21 14.77 -10.04
N PRO A 475 22.23 15.37 -10.75
CA PRO A 475 20.89 15.48 -10.17
C PRO A 475 19.88 14.41 -10.63
N LEU A 476 20.22 13.46 -11.51
CA LEU A 476 19.23 12.54 -12.09
C LEU A 476 19.65 11.08 -11.93
N LEU A 477 19.44 10.50 -10.74
CA LEU A 477 19.28 9.05 -10.68
C LEU A 477 17.97 8.71 -11.39
N PRO A 478 17.93 7.66 -12.22
CA PRO A 478 16.73 7.32 -12.98
C PRO A 478 15.76 6.47 -12.18
N VAL A 479 14.47 6.72 -12.35
CA VAL A 479 13.37 5.88 -11.87
C VAL A 479 13.27 4.62 -12.71
N SER A 480 13.05 3.47 -12.06
CA SER A 480 12.66 2.24 -12.74
C SER A 480 11.15 2.04 -12.67
N LEU A 481 10.45 2.37 -13.77
CA LEU A 481 9.04 2.03 -13.93
C LEU A 481 8.92 0.54 -14.26
N VAL A 482 8.16 -0.19 -13.46
CA VAL A 482 7.92 -1.63 -13.63
C VAL A 482 6.51 -1.86 -14.14
N VAL A 483 6.44 -2.44 -15.32
CA VAL A 483 5.22 -2.68 -16.09
C VAL A 483 5.06 -4.20 -16.25
N VAL A 484 3.85 -4.73 -16.14
CA VAL A 484 3.58 -6.17 -16.32
C VAL A 484 2.74 -6.42 -17.57
N GLY A 485 3.10 -7.45 -18.32
CA GLY A 485 2.44 -7.87 -19.56
C GLY A 485 1.61 -9.14 -19.34
N ASN A 486 0.33 -9.11 -19.73
CA ASN A 486 -0.57 -10.25 -19.67
C ASN A 486 -0.82 -10.83 -21.08
N ASP A 487 -1.07 -12.14 -21.16
CA ASP A 487 -1.39 -12.88 -22.40
C ASP A 487 -2.67 -13.72 -22.29
N HIS A 488 -3.49 -13.52 -21.24
CA HIS A 488 -4.83 -14.10 -21.12
C HIS A 488 -5.94 -13.04 -21.07
#